data_AF-A0A9E3W8U1-F1
#
_entry.id   AF-A0A9E3W8U1-F1
#
_cell.length_a   1.000
_cell.length_b   1.000
_cell.length_c   1.000
_cell.angle_alpha   90.00
_cell.angle_beta   90.00
_cell.angle_gamma   90.00
#
_symmetry.space_group_name_H-M   'P 1'
#
loop_
_entity.id
_entity.type
_entity.pdbx_description
1 polymer ?
#
loop_
_entity_poly.entity_id
_entity_poly.type
_entity_poly.pdbx_seq_one_letter_code
_entity_poly.pdbx_strand_id
1 'polypeptide(L)'
;MGVSHKVVFWILLLLGTRSVVVMLANAQELTLVRGVVRDETGPVAGAVVRLRGSEAYVQTDAQGRFQLLIQPERDAVPLTAWAPGYFVAGGNVADFTDSDGGVLHLERHPTTDHPEYAFISPVLDMENATACAHCHRDHTGAAEGALPVDEWLLDAHSGAAANPRFLSLYNGTTLDGTPGDPTIFAFDPAQGINVPVAPSLGAEQVGPGFRLDFPEQTGSCAACHVPLLALEDPYHADPNQAVGTAAEGIPCDFCHKLQDVRLRPEGLPDPGLPGVQSLRFLRPGADEQVFIGPFDDTPGDDIYSALQDESRFCAACHTGQFWDVKIYDSFGEWLNSPYSDPDSGQTCQDCHMPHTGVTTFVQLPPGDMASIAPRDPATIFSHRMPGAADPALLENTATLEVESQSIGDHLQVTVRVTNTGAGHHIPTDNPLRNLILWVQAVDEKGQPLALVDGPTIPAWGGEGDPAAGYYAGQPGVLYAKILADAATGETPSYAYWRPTRLVSDNRIPARATDETTYTFVAPAGSAVTVDVRLSLRRAFIDLMDLKGWDTPDVRMEQQTVILP
;
A
#
# COMPACT_ATOMS: atom_id res chain seq x y z
N MET A 1 19.07 -74.86 28.22
CA MET A 1 20.33 -75.36 28.81
C MET A 1 21.43 -74.34 28.50
N GLY A 2 22.04 -73.76 29.53
CA GLY A 2 23.05 -72.71 29.39
C GLY A 2 23.03 -71.74 30.58
N VAL A 3 23.73 -72.14 31.65
CA VAL A 3 23.97 -71.48 32.95
C VAL A 3 24.76 -70.17 32.73
N SER A 4 24.58 -69.06 33.46
CA SER A 4 25.36 -68.78 34.69
C SER A 4 25.20 -67.33 35.22
N HIS A 5 24.79 -67.24 36.49
CA HIS A 5 25.15 -66.35 37.61
C HIS A 5 26.12 -65.15 37.46
N LYS A 6 25.77 -64.05 38.17
CA LYS A 6 26.46 -63.37 39.31
C LYS A 6 25.72 -62.03 39.58
N VAL A 7 24.95 -61.80 40.65
CA VAL A 7 25.22 -61.60 42.11
C VAL A 7 26.25 -60.51 42.44
N VAL A 8 25.80 -59.50 43.24
CA VAL A 8 26.41 -58.72 44.37
C VAL A 8 25.88 -57.25 44.31
N PHE A 9 24.89 -56.83 45.14
CA PHE A 9 24.95 -56.21 46.50
C PHE A 9 25.70 -54.85 46.53
N TRP A 10 25.12 -53.70 46.96
CA TRP A 10 24.76 -53.23 48.32
C TRP A 10 23.86 -51.95 48.18
N ILE A 11 22.71 -51.75 48.85
CA ILE A 11 22.36 -51.51 50.28
C ILE A 11 22.25 -50.00 50.68
N LEU A 12 21.02 -49.63 51.10
CA LEU A 12 20.56 -48.63 52.12
C LEU A 12 20.90 -47.13 51.89
N LEU A 13 20.11 -46.11 52.27
CA LEU A 13 19.02 -45.95 53.24
C LEU A 13 18.37 -44.54 53.02
N LEU A 14 17.05 -44.41 53.23
CA LEU A 14 16.31 -43.29 53.90
C LEU A 14 16.66 -41.82 53.53
N LEU A 15 15.74 -40.93 53.15
CA LEU A 15 14.52 -40.50 53.85
C LEU A 15 13.74 -39.55 52.91
N GLY A 16 12.42 -39.59 53.01
CA GLY A 16 11.53 -38.75 52.19
C GLY A 16 11.59 -37.26 52.54
N THR A 17 11.44 -36.45 51.50
CA THR A 17 10.89 -35.10 51.57
C THR A 17 9.91 -34.93 50.41
N ARG A 18 8.67 -34.57 50.76
CA ARG A 18 7.67 -34.06 49.82
C ARG A 18 8.23 -32.77 49.20
N SER A 19 8.56 -32.79 47.92
CA SER A 19 8.72 -31.56 47.15
C SER A 19 7.39 -31.26 46.45
N VAL A 20 6.55 -30.47 47.12
CA VAL A 20 5.50 -29.70 46.45
C VAL A 20 6.22 -28.64 45.66
N VAL A 21 6.22 -28.77 44.33
CA VAL A 21 6.62 -27.68 43.44
C VAL A 21 5.49 -26.65 43.50
N VAL A 22 5.66 -25.65 44.36
CA VAL A 22 4.84 -24.43 44.32
C VAL A 22 5.34 -23.66 43.11
N MET A 23 4.54 -23.60 42.05
CA MET A 23 4.68 -22.54 41.06
C MET A 23 4.39 -21.23 41.79
N LEU A 24 5.43 -20.49 42.15
CA LEU A 24 5.31 -19.09 42.52
C LEU A 24 4.95 -18.35 41.24
N ALA A 25 3.67 -18.11 41.04
CA ALA A 25 3.23 -17.02 40.17
C ALA A 25 3.78 -15.73 40.78
N ASN A 26 4.62 -15.00 40.05
CA ASN A 26 4.93 -13.62 40.40
C ASN A 26 3.61 -12.85 40.37
N ALA A 27 3.02 -12.60 41.54
CA ALA A 27 1.97 -11.62 41.67
C ALA A 27 2.64 -10.26 41.43
N GLN A 28 2.54 -9.74 40.20
CA GLN A 28 2.99 -8.38 39.89
C GLN A 28 2.22 -7.43 40.82
N GLU A 29 2.94 -6.63 41.60
CA GLU A 29 2.34 -5.59 42.44
C GLU A 29 1.68 -4.57 41.49
N LEU A 30 0.36 -4.37 41.64
CA LEU A 30 -0.38 -3.36 40.89
C LEU A 30 -0.53 -2.12 41.75
N THR A 31 -0.26 -0.96 41.16
CA THR A 31 -0.48 0.36 41.77
C THR A 31 -1.80 0.92 41.25
N LEU A 32 -2.64 1.42 42.15
CA LEU A 32 -3.87 2.13 41.77
C LEU A 32 -3.55 3.61 41.54
N VAL A 33 -3.84 4.10 40.34
CA VAL A 33 -3.84 5.54 40.04
C VAL A 33 -5.27 6.04 39.91
N ARG A 34 -5.52 7.25 40.40
CA ARG A 34 -6.84 7.90 40.42
C ARG A 34 -6.71 9.38 40.11
N GLY A 35 -7.71 9.92 39.44
CA GLY A 35 -7.72 11.34 39.10
C GLY A 35 -9.01 11.76 38.44
N VAL A 36 -9.00 12.98 37.90
CA VAL A 36 -10.12 13.57 37.16
C VAL A 36 -9.62 14.10 35.82
N VAL A 37 -10.37 13.86 34.75
CA VAL A 37 -10.16 14.52 33.45
C VAL A 37 -11.11 15.71 33.35
N ARG A 38 -10.57 16.87 32.97
CA ARG A 38 -11.33 18.13 32.87
C ARG A 38 -10.93 18.90 31.63
N ASP A 39 -11.84 19.71 31.12
CA ASP A 39 -11.55 20.78 30.17
C ASP A 39 -11.85 22.15 30.81
N GLU A 40 -11.81 23.21 30.01
CA GLU A 40 -12.13 24.57 30.45
C GLU A 40 -13.57 24.73 31.00
N THR A 41 -14.50 23.86 30.58
CA THR A 41 -15.92 23.94 30.92
C THR A 41 -16.29 23.09 32.14
N GLY A 42 -15.52 22.05 32.45
CA GLY A 42 -15.78 21.18 33.59
C GLY A 42 -15.20 19.78 33.46
N PRO A 43 -15.75 18.80 34.19
CA PRO A 43 -15.34 17.39 34.06
C PRO A 43 -15.74 16.82 32.69
N VAL A 44 -14.86 15.98 32.12
CA VAL A 44 -15.10 15.30 30.83
C VAL A 44 -15.43 13.85 31.09
N ALA A 45 -16.65 13.44 30.74
CA ALA A 45 -17.12 12.06 30.87
C ALA A 45 -16.76 11.23 29.63
N GLY A 46 -16.49 9.93 29.82
CA GLY A 46 -16.15 9.01 28.74
C GLY A 46 -14.76 9.22 28.13
N ALA A 47 -13.90 10.06 28.72
CA ALA A 47 -12.53 10.22 28.29
C ALA A 47 -11.76 8.91 28.53
N VAL A 48 -11.00 8.48 27.53
CA VAL A 48 -10.15 7.30 27.59
C VAL A 48 -8.88 7.66 28.34
N VAL A 49 -8.56 6.92 29.40
CA VAL A 49 -7.37 7.14 30.23
C VAL A 49 -6.54 5.87 30.28
N ARG A 50 -5.25 5.97 29.96
CA ARG A 50 -4.32 4.83 29.95
C ARG A 50 -2.88 5.26 30.21
N LEU A 51 -2.00 4.30 30.47
CA LEU A 51 -0.56 4.54 30.34
C LEU A 51 -0.19 4.55 28.86
N ARG A 52 0.67 5.48 28.44
CA ARG A 52 1.18 5.51 27.07
C ARG A 52 1.79 4.16 26.67
N GLY A 53 1.40 3.68 25.50
CA GLY A 53 1.79 2.39 24.94
C GLY A 53 1.08 1.19 25.58
N SER A 54 0.05 1.39 26.40
CA SER A 54 -0.76 0.31 26.97
C SER A 54 -2.05 0.12 26.18
N GLU A 55 -2.42 -1.13 25.95
CA GLU A 55 -3.75 -1.48 25.41
C GLU A 55 -4.86 -1.30 26.46
N ALA A 56 -4.52 -1.50 27.74
CA ALA A 56 -5.48 -1.40 28.83
C ALA A 56 -5.81 0.07 29.12
N TYR A 57 -7.10 0.38 29.09
CA TYR A 57 -7.62 1.71 29.40
C TYR A 57 -8.84 1.64 30.30
N VAL A 58 -9.20 2.79 30.87
CA VAL A 58 -10.48 3.02 31.54
C VAL A 58 -11.15 4.25 30.97
N GLN A 59 -12.47 4.37 31.15
CA GLN A 59 -13.22 5.57 30.79
C GLN A 59 -13.61 6.35 32.03
N THR A 60 -13.60 7.67 31.93
CA THR A 60 -14.04 8.54 33.03
C THR A 60 -15.55 8.48 33.26
N ASP A 61 -15.97 8.62 34.52
CA ASP A 61 -17.38 8.72 34.89
C ASP A 61 -17.98 10.11 34.54
N ALA A 62 -19.26 10.32 34.87
CA ALA A 62 -19.97 11.58 34.64
C ALA A 62 -19.39 12.79 35.41
N GLN A 63 -18.48 12.58 36.36
CA GLN A 63 -17.74 13.60 37.09
C GLN A 63 -16.28 13.68 36.63
N GLY A 64 -15.93 13.02 35.52
CA GLY A 64 -14.60 12.99 34.94
C GLY A 64 -13.63 12.09 35.70
N ARG A 65 -14.08 11.32 36.69
CA ARG A 65 -13.18 10.54 37.55
C ARG A 65 -12.79 9.23 36.87
N PHE A 66 -11.55 8.80 37.08
CA PHE A 66 -11.08 7.49 36.68
C PHE A 66 -10.34 6.78 37.82
N GLN A 67 -10.26 5.45 37.70
CA GLN A 67 -9.43 4.59 38.52
C GLN A 67 -8.79 3.54 37.62
N LEU A 68 -7.47 3.47 37.58
CA LEU A 68 -6.71 2.57 36.71
C LEU A 68 -5.67 1.81 37.54
N LEU A 69 -5.59 0.50 37.35
CA LEU A 69 -4.53 -0.32 37.94
C LEU A 69 -3.37 -0.40 36.94
N ILE A 70 -2.18 -0.03 37.39
CA ILE A 70 -0.96 0.00 36.58
C ILE A 70 0.15 -0.84 37.21
N GLN A 71 1.13 -1.24 36.39
CA GLN A 71 2.35 -1.88 36.87
C GLN A 71 3.42 -0.80 37.18
N PRO A 72 4.01 -0.80 38.38
CA PRO A 72 4.90 0.27 38.86
C PRO A 72 6.27 0.33 38.17
N GLU A 73 6.70 -0.69 37.41
CA GLU A 73 8.01 -0.65 36.72
C GLU A 73 8.10 0.40 35.57
N ARG A 74 7.08 1.24 35.38
CA ARG A 74 6.96 2.26 34.33
C ARG A 74 6.92 3.69 34.87
N ASP A 75 7.71 4.00 35.90
CA ASP A 75 7.71 5.30 36.59
C ASP A 75 8.04 6.54 35.70
N ALA A 76 8.48 6.34 34.45
CA ALA A 76 8.76 7.41 33.49
C ALA A 76 7.76 7.48 32.31
N VAL A 77 6.75 6.60 32.26
CA VAL A 77 5.76 6.56 31.17
C VAL A 77 4.58 7.48 31.53
N PRO A 78 4.18 8.42 30.66
CA PRO A 78 3.10 9.34 30.98
C PRO A 78 1.74 8.64 31.05
N LEU A 79 0.88 9.12 31.94
CA LEU A 79 -0.55 8.86 31.93
C LEU A 79 -1.18 9.76 30.86
N THR A 80 -2.02 9.21 30.00
CA THR A 80 -2.68 9.96 28.93
C THR A 80 -4.19 9.99 29.12
N ALA A 81 -4.81 11.05 28.60
CA ALA A 81 -6.25 11.13 28.46
C ALA A 81 -6.62 11.66 27.08
N TRP A 82 -7.67 11.08 26.49
CA TRP A 82 -8.22 11.55 25.22
C TRP A 82 -9.75 11.50 25.22
N ALA A 83 -10.36 12.44 24.51
CA ALA A 83 -11.78 12.41 24.18
C ALA A 83 -12.00 13.05 22.79
N PRO A 84 -13.10 12.72 22.08
CA PRO A 84 -13.39 13.34 20.79
C PRO A 84 -13.44 14.87 20.86
N GLY A 85 -12.74 15.55 19.96
CA GLY A 85 -12.66 17.01 19.91
C GLY A 85 -11.52 17.64 20.71
N TYR A 86 -10.61 16.83 21.26
CA TYR A 86 -9.48 17.28 22.07
C TYR A 86 -8.16 16.71 21.56
N PHE A 87 -7.07 17.42 21.81
CA PHE A 87 -5.73 16.86 21.77
C PHE A 87 -5.59 15.76 22.82
N VAL A 88 -4.63 14.86 22.62
CA VAL A 88 -4.27 13.89 23.65
C VAL A 88 -3.50 14.62 24.77
N ALA A 89 -4.03 14.57 25.99
CA ALA A 89 -3.34 15.12 27.16
C ALA A 89 -2.38 14.11 27.78
N GLY A 90 -1.31 14.61 28.38
CA GLY A 90 -0.33 13.81 29.12
C GLY A 90 -0.05 14.38 30.52
N GLY A 91 0.23 13.50 31.47
CA GLY A 91 0.63 13.85 32.83
C GLY A 91 1.60 12.83 33.42
N ASN A 92 2.38 13.24 34.43
CA ASN A 92 3.28 12.32 35.12
C ASN A 92 2.45 11.39 36.02
N VAL A 93 2.64 10.08 35.87
CA VAL A 93 1.93 9.05 36.65
C VAL A 93 2.04 9.26 38.16
N ALA A 94 3.20 9.74 38.64
CA ALA A 94 3.44 9.98 40.06
C ALA A 94 2.46 10.98 40.69
N ASP A 95 1.86 11.88 39.88
CA ASP A 95 0.88 12.86 40.36
C ASP A 95 -0.48 12.22 40.72
N PHE A 96 -0.69 10.95 40.35
CA PHE A 96 -1.96 10.22 40.47
C PHE A 96 -1.92 9.04 41.44
N THR A 97 -0.77 8.71 42.03
CA THR A 97 -0.58 7.57 42.95
C THR A 97 -0.91 7.92 44.41
N ASP A 98 -0.53 9.11 44.87
CA ASP A 98 -0.55 9.47 46.30
C ASP A 98 -1.70 10.40 46.73
N SER A 99 -2.47 10.96 45.78
CA SER A 99 -3.51 11.97 46.09
C SER A 99 -4.86 11.70 45.41
N ASP A 100 -5.97 12.12 46.05
CA ASP A 100 -7.32 12.14 45.45
C ASP A 100 -7.50 13.28 44.41
N GLY A 101 -6.40 13.85 43.88
CA GLY A 101 -6.41 15.19 43.28
C GLY A 101 -5.64 15.41 41.98
N GLY A 102 -5.03 14.38 41.37
CA GLY A 102 -4.41 14.51 40.05
C GLY A 102 -5.45 14.89 38.98
N VAL A 103 -5.12 15.87 38.13
CA VAL A 103 -6.01 16.33 37.05
C VAL A 103 -5.29 16.24 35.72
N LEU A 104 -5.90 15.56 34.74
CA LEU A 104 -5.53 15.66 33.33
C LEU A 104 -6.43 16.72 32.68
N HIS A 105 -5.80 17.71 32.05
CA HIS A 105 -6.49 18.79 31.37
C HIS A 105 -6.52 18.51 29.88
N LEU A 106 -7.73 18.36 29.31
CA LEU A 106 -7.92 18.26 27.87
C LEU A 106 -8.05 19.65 27.26
N GLU A 107 -7.26 19.89 26.23
CA GLU A 107 -7.34 21.07 25.38
C GLU A 107 -8.09 20.73 24.09
N ARG A 108 -9.01 21.60 23.67
CA ARG A 108 -9.76 21.39 22.43
C ARG A 108 -8.82 21.60 21.25
N HIS A 109 -8.80 20.66 20.31
CA HIS A 109 -8.04 20.86 19.09
C HIS A 109 -8.77 21.84 18.16
N PRO A 110 -8.05 22.47 17.22
CA PRO A 110 -8.65 23.33 16.21
C PRO A 110 -9.75 22.62 15.40
N THR A 111 -10.75 23.38 14.97
CA THR A 111 -11.80 22.90 14.05
C THR A 111 -11.81 23.66 12.73
N THR A 112 -10.87 24.59 12.57
CA THR A 112 -10.74 25.46 11.40
C THR A 112 -9.47 25.07 10.67
N ASP A 113 -9.59 24.77 9.39
CA ASP A 113 -8.44 24.55 8.52
C ASP A 113 -7.80 25.90 8.14
N HIS A 114 -6.47 25.96 8.12
CA HIS A 114 -5.67 27.12 7.75
C HIS A 114 -4.97 26.90 6.39
N PRO A 115 -5.56 27.36 5.27
CA PRO A 115 -5.01 27.12 3.94
C PRO A 115 -3.62 27.66 3.68
N GLU A 116 -3.23 28.70 4.39
CA GLU A 116 -1.93 29.36 4.35
C GLU A 116 -0.80 28.56 5.00
N TYR A 117 -1.10 27.46 5.69
CA TYR A 117 -0.11 26.63 6.35
C TYR A 117 0.94 26.11 5.37
N ALA A 118 2.21 26.32 5.72
CA ALA A 118 3.34 25.82 4.96
C ALA A 118 3.70 24.40 5.44
N PHE A 119 3.52 23.42 4.56
CA PHE A 119 3.83 22.02 4.88
C PHE A 119 5.30 21.82 5.20
N ILE A 120 5.53 21.03 6.25
CA ILE A 120 6.86 20.75 6.77
C ILE A 120 7.45 19.56 6.02
N SER A 121 8.62 19.77 5.43
CA SER A 121 9.40 18.67 4.87
C SER A 121 10.02 17.84 6.00
N PRO A 122 9.95 16.50 5.94
CA PRO A 122 10.70 15.65 6.86
C PRO A 122 12.21 15.72 6.61
N VAL A 123 12.70 16.12 5.43
CA VAL A 123 14.11 15.92 5.04
C VAL A 123 14.86 17.17 4.58
N LEU A 124 14.17 18.24 4.20
CA LEU A 124 14.79 19.49 3.76
C LEU A 124 15.11 20.44 4.92
N ASP A 125 14.43 20.29 6.05
CA ASP A 125 14.58 21.13 7.24
C ASP A 125 14.78 20.27 8.50
N MET A 126 15.88 19.50 8.54
CA MET A 126 16.16 18.56 9.64
C MET A 126 16.44 19.24 10.99
N GLU A 127 16.71 20.55 11.00
CA GLU A 127 16.90 21.35 12.22
C GLU A 127 15.58 21.84 12.81
N ASN A 128 14.48 21.78 12.05
CA ASN A 128 13.15 22.11 12.55
C ASN A 128 12.67 21.01 13.51
N ALA A 129 12.46 21.39 14.77
CA ALA A 129 11.99 20.47 15.82
C ALA A 129 10.60 19.88 15.54
N THR A 130 9.81 20.49 14.65
CA THR A 130 8.49 19.98 14.22
C THR A 130 8.57 19.09 12.97
N ALA A 131 9.73 18.99 12.33
CA ALA A 131 9.91 18.09 11.19
C ALA A 131 9.87 16.63 11.64
N CYS A 132 9.18 15.79 10.86
CA CYS A 132 8.96 14.40 11.25
C CYS A 132 10.28 13.64 11.46
N ALA A 133 11.32 13.91 10.66
CA ALA A 133 12.61 13.25 10.82
C ALA A 133 13.34 13.62 12.11
N HIS A 134 12.96 14.69 12.81
CA HIS A 134 13.53 15.03 14.11
C HIS A 134 13.40 13.84 15.08
N CYS A 135 12.26 13.15 15.02
CA CYS A 135 11.91 12.04 15.92
C CYS A 135 11.68 10.70 15.20
N HIS A 136 11.33 10.69 13.91
CA HIS A 136 10.91 9.48 13.18
C HIS A 136 11.95 9.00 12.16
N ARG A 137 13.23 9.35 12.36
CA ARG A 137 14.36 8.93 11.52
C ARG A 137 15.46 8.36 12.39
N ASP A 138 16.14 7.32 11.92
CA ASP A 138 17.29 6.76 12.63
C ASP A 138 18.56 7.59 12.35
N HIS A 139 18.85 8.50 13.28
CA HIS A 139 20.03 9.36 13.27
C HIS A 139 21.31 8.65 13.69
N THR A 140 21.18 7.52 14.40
CA THR A 140 22.33 6.85 15.05
C THR A 140 22.69 5.50 14.44
N GLY A 141 21.82 4.94 13.59
CA GLY A 141 21.94 3.58 13.09
C GLY A 141 21.62 2.51 14.14
N ALA A 142 21.00 2.90 15.25
CA ALA A 142 20.74 2.06 16.41
C ALA A 142 19.25 1.79 16.65
N ALA A 143 18.37 2.27 15.76
CA ALA A 143 16.96 1.95 15.85
C ALA A 143 16.72 0.45 15.61
N GLU A 144 15.74 -0.12 16.33
CA GLU A 144 15.29 -1.48 16.10
C GLU A 144 14.41 -1.51 14.84
N GLY A 145 15.03 -1.67 13.68
CA GLY A 145 14.35 -1.58 12.38
C GLY A 145 14.40 -0.17 11.77
N ALA A 146 13.76 -0.01 10.61
CA ALA A 146 13.67 1.29 9.95
C ALA A 146 12.54 2.12 10.59
N LEU A 147 12.81 3.40 10.88
CA LEU A 147 11.79 4.32 11.39
C LEU A 147 10.94 4.89 10.23
N PRO A 148 9.75 5.47 10.52
CA PRO A 148 8.79 5.85 9.48
C PRO A 148 9.36 6.71 8.33
N VAL A 149 10.25 7.66 8.61
CA VAL A 149 10.86 8.49 7.56
C VAL A 149 11.83 7.67 6.70
N ASP A 150 12.60 6.77 7.30
CA ASP A 150 13.52 5.89 6.57
C ASP A 150 12.76 4.91 5.67
N GLU A 151 11.63 4.42 6.14
CA GLU A 151 10.73 3.58 5.35
C GLU A 151 10.09 4.34 4.19
N TRP A 152 9.56 5.55 4.45
CA TRP A 152 8.93 6.41 3.45
C TRP A 152 9.90 6.84 2.35
N LEU A 153 11.17 7.06 2.66
CA LEU A 153 12.21 7.35 1.66
C LEU A 153 12.42 6.21 0.63
N LEU A 154 11.99 4.99 0.96
CA LEU A 154 12.05 3.83 0.07
C LEU A 154 10.70 3.52 -0.60
N ASP A 155 9.66 4.27 -0.26
CA ASP A 155 8.30 4.11 -0.75
C ASP A 155 8.06 4.84 -2.09
N ALA A 156 7.10 4.34 -2.88
CA ALA A 156 6.71 4.94 -4.15
C ALA A 156 6.00 6.30 -3.98
N HIS A 157 5.36 6.59 -2.84
CA HIS A 157 4.68 7.86 -2.62
C HIS A 157 5.67 9.01 -2.43
N SER A 158 6.82 8.79 -1.77
CA SER A 158 7.89 9.81 -1.67
C SER A 158 8.52 10.13 -3.04
N GLY A 159 8.48 9.17 -3.97
CA GLY A 159 8.94 9.32 -5.35
C GLY A 159 7.87 9.73 -6.36
N ALA A 160 6.62 9.99 -5.93
CA ALA A 160 5.49 10.16 -6.84
C ALA A 160 5.66 11.34 -7.82
N ALA A 161 6.23 12.44 -7.34
CA ALA A 161 6.50 13.64 -8.14
C ALA A 161 7.65 13.47 -9.15
N ALA A 162 8.57 12.53 -8.89
CA ALA A 162 9.79 12.32 -9.68
C ALA A 162 9.78 11.00 -10.47
N ASN A 163 8.64 10.29 -10.52
CA ASN A 163 8.56 9.00 -11.19
C ASN A 163 8.80 9.15 -12.71
N PRO A 164 9.89 8.59 -13.27
CA PRO A 164 10.29 8.83 -14.65
C PRO A 164 9.29 8.28 -15.67
N ARG A 165 8.58 7.20 -15.35
CA ARG A 165 7.53 6.64 -16.24
C ARG A 165 6.30 7.53 -16.27
N PHE A 166 5.90 8.05 -15.12
CA PHE A 166 4.82 9.02 -15.05
C PHE A 166 5.18 10.29 -15.84
N LEU A 167 6.33 10.90 -15.57
CA LEU A 167 6.74 12.14 -16.21
C LEU A 167 6.95 11.99 -17.72
N SER A 168 7.55 10.89 -18.19
CA SER A 168 7.72 10.63 -19.64
C SER A 168 6.38 10.40 -20.36
N LEU A 169 5.41 9.75 -19.72
CA LEU A 169 4.06 9.60 -20.27
C LEU A 169 3.28 10.92 -20.20
N TYR A 170 3.41 11.69 -19.12
CA TYR A 170 2.76 12.99 -18.99
C TYR A 170 3.30 13.99 -20.02
N ASN A 171 4.62 14.12 -20.13
CA ASN A 171 5.28 15.06 -21.03
C ASN A 171 5.27 14.62 -22.50
N GLY A 172 5.08 13.32 -22.77
CA GLY A 172 5.24 12.79 -24.12
C GLY A 172 6.70 12.74 -24.56
N THR A 173 7.59 12.33 -23.66
CA THR A 173 9.02 12.15 -23.94
C THR A 173 9.40 10.69 -23.76
N THR A 174 10.59 10.29 -24.21
CA THR A 174 11.33 9.11 -23.74
C THR A 174 12.02 9.41 -22.40
N LEU A 175 12.62 8.39 -21.77
CA LEU A 175 13.42 8.57 -20.55
C LEU A 175 14.69 9.40 -20.73
N ASP A 176 15.27 9.41 -21.93
CA ASP A 176 16.45 10.24 -22.23
C ASP A 176 16.10 11.71 -22.55
N GLY A 177 14.81 12.05 -22.52
CA GLY A 177 14.31 13.41 -22.74
C GLY A 177 14.01 13.75 -24.20
N THR A 178 14.07 12.78 -25.13
CA THR A 178 13.66 13.00 -26.51
C THR A 178 12.16 13.35 -26.55
N PRO A 179 11.76 14.53 -27.06
CA PRO A 179 10.36 14.95 -27.11
C PRO A 179 9.63 14.33 -28.30
N GLY A 180 8.33 14.14 -28.13
CA GLY A 180 7.39 13.91 -29.23
C GLY A 180 6.85 15.22 -29.77
N ASP A 181 6.28 15.17 -30.96
CA ASP A 181 5.52 16.27 -31.54
C ASP A 181 4.06 16.24 -31.03
N PRO A 182 3.39 17.41 -31.00
CA PRO A 182 2.00 17.49 -30.58
C PRO A 182 1.06 16.64 -31.44
N THR A 183 0.06 16.02 -30.80
CA THR A 183 -0.95 15.23 -31.49
C THR A 183 -1.77 16.13 -32.42
N ILE A 184 -1.95 15.68 -33.67
CA ILE A 184 -2.77 16.38 -34.66
C ILE A 184 -4.23 15.97 -34.48
N PHE A 185 -5.10 16.97 -34.26
CA PHE A 185 -6.55 16.78 -34.20
C PHE A 185 -7.23 17.34 -35.45
N ALA A 186 -8.25 16.63 -35.94
CA ALA A 186 -9.10 17.06 -37.04
C ALA A 186 -10.58 17.01 -36.61
N PHE A 187 -11.39 17.93 -37.13
CA PHE A 187 -12.83 17.94 -36.86
C PHE A 187 -13.50 16.73 -37.50
N ASP A 188 -14.19 15.92 -36.70
CA ASP A 188 -15.04 14.83 -37.16
C ASP A 188 -16.51 15.30 -37.17
N PRO A 189 -17.14 15.49 -38.35
CA PRO A 189 -18.54 15.91 -38.44
C PRO A 189 -19.53 14.90 -37.86
N ALA A 190 -19.19 13.61 -37.80
CA ALA A 190 -20.07 12.57 -37.25
C ALA A 190 -20.13 12.63 -35.73
N GLN A 191 -19.02 12.98 -35.08
CA GLN A 191 -18.91 13.10 -33.62
C GLN A 191 -19.15 14.55 -33.13
N GLY A 192 -19.03 15.54 -34.03
CA GLY A 192 -19.22 16.95 -33.72
C GLY A 192 -18.09 17.56 -32.88
N ILE A 193 -16.94 16.88 -32.80
CA ILE A 193 -15.77 17.26 -32.00
C ILE A 193 -14.48 17.09 -32.81
N ASN A 194 -13.39 17.70 -32.34
CA ASN A 194 -12.06 17.40 -32.85
C ASN A 194 -11.59 16.07 -32.27
N VAL A 195 -11.12 15.17 -33.13
CA VAL A 195 -10.61 13.85 -32.76
C VAL A 195 -9.17 13.70 -33.23
N PRO A 196 -8.35 12.87 -32.56
CA PRO A 196 -6.98 12.67 -32.99
C PRO A 196 -6.94 11.94 -34.34
N VAL A 197 -6.04 12.35 -35.23
CA VAL A 197 -5.87 11.72 -36.55
C VAL A 197 -5.11 10.40 -36.37
N ALA A 198 -5.67 9.31 -36.87
CA ALA A 198 -5.03 8.00 -36.82
C ALA A 198 -3.90 7.85 -37.85
N PRO A 199 -2.78 7.15 -37.54
CA PRO A 199 -2.44 6.63 -36.21
C PRO A 199 -2.04 7.78 -35.28
N SER A 200 -2.76 7.89 -34.17
CA SER A 200 -2.50 8.89 -33.13
C SER A 200 -1.55 8.35 -32.07
N LEU A 201 -1.49 7.02 -31.95
CA LEU A 201 -0.47 6.29 -31.23
C LEU A 201 0.66 5.97 -32.23
N GLY A 202 1.64 6.86 -32.36
CA GLY A 202 2.88 6.52 -33.07
C GLY A 202 3.00 7.00 -34.51
N ALA A 203 2.54 8.21 -34.83
CA ALA A 203 3.15 8.92 -35.96
C ALA A 203 4.64 9.26 -35.72
N GLU A 204 5.14 9.13 -34.47
CA GLU A 204 6.50 9.51 -34.04
C GLU A 204 7.15 8.56 -33.03
N GLN A 205 8.48 8.68 -32.92
CA GLN A 205 9.42 7.76 -32.25
C GLN A 205 9.18 7.54 -30.73
N VAL A 206 8.31 8.30 -30.07
CA VAL A 206 8.23 8.35 -28.60
C VAL A 206 6.87 7.97 -28.00
N GLY A 207 5.87 7.63 -28.82
CA GLY A 207 4.51 7.29 -28.36
C GLY A 207 3.72 8.48 -27.77
N PRO A 208 2.56 8.23 -27.14
CA PRO A 208 1.65 9.30 -26.71
C PRO A 208 2.15 10.06 -25.47
N GLY A 209 1.58 11.23 -25.23
CA GLY A 209 1.67 11.89 -23.94
C GLY A 209 0.62 12.95 -23.71
N PHE A 210 0.27 13.18 -22.45
CA PHE A 210 -0.81 14.10 -22.09
C PHE A 210 -0.54 15.52 -22.62
N ARG A 211 0.69 16.00 -22.47
CA ARG A 211 1.12 17.33 -22.96
C ARG A 211 1.24 17.42 -24.48
N LEU A 212 1.34 16.29 -25.19
CA LEU A 212 1.27 16.28 -26.66
C LEU A 212 -0.18 16.49 -27.13
N ASP A 213 -1.16 15.99 -26.39
CA ASP A 213 -2.57 16.19 -26.68
C ASP A 213 -3.08 17.56 -26.24
N PHE A 214 -2.58 18.02 -25.09
CA PHE A 214 -2.99 19.27 -24.47
C PHE A 214 -1.78 20.14 -24.10
N PRO A 215 -1.08 20.74 -25.09
CA PRO A 215 0.12 21.55 -24.85
C PRO A 215 -0.09 22.75 -23.92
N GLU A 216 -1.33 23.23 -23.81
CA GLU A 216 -1.70 24.39 -22.99
C GLU A 216 -2.45 24.00 -21.70
N GLN A 217 -2.57 22.70 -21.38
CA GLN A 217 -3.25 22.22 -20.17
C GLN A 217 -2.36 21.29 -19.35
N THR A 218 -2.52 21.30 -18.03
CA THR A 218 -1.74 20.45 -17.12
C THR A 218 -2.58 19.34 -16.50
N GLY A 219 -3.90 19.45 -16.58
CA GLY A 219 -4.83 18.38 -16.19
C GLY A 219 -4.84 18.12 -14.69
N SER A 220 -5.43 17.00 -14.29
CA SER A 220 -5.62 16.65 -12.87
C SER A 220 -4.57 15.68 -12.32
N CYS A 221 -3.50 15.39 -13.06
CA CYS A 221 -2.50 14.39 -12.65
C CYS A 221 -1.80 14.79 -11.35
N ALA A 222 -1.56 16.08 -11.14
CA ALA A 222 -0.94 16.61 -9.92
C ALA A 222 -1.79 16.37 -8.67
N ALA A 223 -3.13 16.24 -8.80
CA ALA A 223 -4.03 16.04 -7.66
C ALA A 223 -3.74 14.77 -6.84
N CYS A 224 -3.06 13.79 -7.44
CA CYS A 224 -2.58 12.58 -6.74
C CYS A 224 -1.06 12.45 -6.72
N HIS A 225 -0.34 12.94 -7.75
CA HIS A 225 1.11 12.74 -7.87
C HIS A 225 1.96 13.83 -7.18
N VAL A 226 1.44 15.05 -7.11
CA VAL A 226 2.12 16.23 -6.54
C VAL A 226 1.08 17.04 -5.73
N PRO A 227 0.42 16.42 -4.74
CA PRO A 227 -0.80 16.95 -4.16
C PRO A 227 -0.60 18.32 -3.51
N LEU A 228 0.57 18.57 -2.89
CA LEU A 228 0.87 19.89 -2.30
C LEU A 228 0.83 21.02 -3.32
N LEU A 229 1.28 20.78 -4.56
CA LEU A 229 1.20 21.75 -5.64
C LEU A 229 -0.24 21.94 -6.14
N ALA A 230 -1.07 20.90 -6.01
CA ALA A 230 -2.44 20.84 -6.52
C ALA A 230 -3.52 21.31 -5.53
N LEU A 231 -3.17 21.63 -4.28
CA LEU A 231 -4.15 21.96 -3.23
C LEU A 231 -5.06 23.15 -3.60
N GLU A 232 -4.49 24.19 -4.20
CA GLU A 232 -5.23 25.41 -4.56
C GLU A 232 -5.79 25.38 -5.98
N ASP A 233 -5.07 24.75 -6.92
CA ASP A 233 -5.45 24.71 -8.34
C ASP A 233 -5.25 23.31 -8.97
N PRO A 234 -6.10 22.33 -8.61
CA PRO A 234 -5.88 20.91 -8.90
C PRO A 234 -5.94 20.53 -10.38
N TYR A 235 -6.44 21.40 -11.25
CA TYR A 235 -6.53 21.18 -12.70
C TYR A 235 -5.49 21.98 -13.51
N HIS A 236 -4.78 22.92 -12.88
CA HIS A 236 -3.74 23.71 -13.54
C HIS A 236 -2.34 23.52 -12.94
N ALA A 237 -2.20 22.81 -11.82
CA ALA A 237 -0.90 22.42 -11.26
C ALA A 237 -0.10 21.54 -12.24
N ASP A 238 1.04 22.04 -12.72
CA ASP A 238 1.97 21.29 -13.57
C ASP A 238 2.94 20.45 -12.71
N PRO A 239 2.90 19.11 -12.77
CA PRO A 239 3.84 18.25 -12.05
C PRO A 239 5.31 18.58 -12.30
N ASN A 240 5.68 19.15 -13.45
CA ASN A 240 7.06 19.54 -13.75
C ASN A 240 7.56 20.75 -12.93
N GLN A 241 6.67 21.48 -12.26
CA GLN A 241 7.01 22.65 -11.44
C GLN A 241 7.15 22.33 -9.95
N ALA A 242 7.13 21.03 -9.59
CA ALA A 242 7.30 20.60 -8.21
C ALA A 242 8.69 21.00 -7.69
N VAL A 243 8.72 21.77 -6.59
CA VAL A 243 9.93 22.23 -5.91
C VAL A 243 9.73 22.19 -4.39
N GLY A 244 10.82 22.20 -3.62
CA GLY A 244 10.76 22.14 -2.16
C GLY A 244 9.98 20.91 -1.68
N THR A 245 9.14 21.06 -0.66
CA THR A 245 8.30 19.98 -0.11
C THR A 245 7.38 19.36 -1.15
N ALA A 246 6.93 20.09 -2.18
CA ALA A 246 6.09 19.51 -3.24
C ALA A 246 6.84 18.50 -4.12
N ALA A 247 8.17 18.60 -4.23
CA ALA A 247 9.00 17.64 -4.98
C ALA A 247 9.13 16.28 -4.29
N GLU A 248 8.68 16.17 -3.04
CA GLU A 248 8.74 14.95 -2.22
C GLU A 248 7.54 14.00 -2.45
N GLY A 249 6.75 14.23 -3.50
CA GLY A 249 5.57 13.42 -3.78
C GLY A 249 4.49 13.60 -2.70
N ILE A 250 4.25 12.56 -1.90
CA ILE A 250 3.28 12.56 -0.80
C ILE A 250 4.04 12.59 0.54
N PRO A 251 4.29 13.77 1.13
CA PRO A 251 5.09 13.88 2.34
C PRO A 251 4.31 13.49 3.60
N CYS A 252 5.02 13.20 4.69
CA CYS A 252 4.44 12.82 5.99
C CYS A 252 3.37 13.84 6.44
N ASP A 253 3.71 15.13 6.38
CA ASP A 253 2.85 16.23 6.83
C ASP A 253 1.60 16.40 5.95
N PHE A 254 1.58 15.83 4.73
CA PHE A 254 0.35 15.78 3.94
C PHE A 254 -0.64 14.76 4.53
N CYS A 255 -0.20 13.53 4.73
CA CYS A 255 -1.02 12.43 5.26
C CYS A 255 -1.47 12.70 6.71
N HIS A 256 -0.59 13.28 7.53
CA HIS A 256 -0.85 13.57 8.94
C HIS A 256 -1.61 14.89 9.18
N LYS A 257 -2.11 15.56 8.13
CA LYS A 257 -3.07 16.68 8.23
C LYS A 257 -4.43 16.33 7.64
N LEU A 258 -4.65 15.08 7.21
CA LEU A 258 -5.93 14.63 6.69
C LEU A 258 -6.94 14.43 7.81
N GLN A 259 -7.97 15.26 7.79
CA GLN A 259 -9.09 15.18 8.73
C GLN A 259 -10.15 14.17 8.25
N ASP A 260 -10.43 14.16 6.95
CA ASP A 260 -11.54 13.38 6.40
C ASP A 260 -11.36 13.11 4.89
N VAL A 261 -11.99 12.05 4.39
CA VAL A 261 -12.07 11.72 2.96
C VAL A 261 -13.54 11.76 2.54
N ARG A 262 -13.85 12.62 1.58
CA ARG A 262 -15.20 12.80 1.04
C ARG A 262 -15.54 11.65 0.11
N LEU A 263 -16.50 10.83 0.54
CA LEU A 263 -17.10 9.78 -0.27
C LEU A 263 -18.57 10.10 -0.57
N ARG A 264 -19.07 9.52 -1.66
CA ARG A 264 -20.50 9.47 -1.99
C ARG A 264 -21.21 8.43 -1.09
N PRO A 265 -22.55 8.42 -0.99
CA PRO A 265 -23.28 7.48 -0.12
C PRO A 265 -22.97 5.99 -0.36
N GLU A 266 -22.60 5.62 -1.58
CA GLU A 266 -22.15 4.27 -1.96
C GLU A 266 -20.71 3.93 -1.55
N GLY A 267 -20.03 4.84 -0.84
CA GLY A 267 -18.69 4.60 -0.29
C GLY A 267 -17.54 4.82 -1.27
N LEU A 268 -17.77 5.39 -2.45
CA LEU A 268 -16.72 5.71 -3.43
C LEU A 268 -16.49 7.23 -3.55
N PRO A 269 -15.28 7.69 -3.93
CA PRO A 269 -15.05 9.09 -4.27
C PRO A 269 -16.00 9.58 -5.37
N ASP A 270 -16.17 10.91 -5.46
CA ASP A 270 -16.84 11.52 -6.60
C ASP A 270 -15.92 11.45 -7.83
N PRO A 271 -16.35 10.86 -8.97
CA PRO A 271 -15.56 10.82 -10.19
C PRO A 271 -15.05 12.18 -10.67
N GLY A 272 -15.76 13.27 -10.34
CA GLY A 272 -15.37 14.63 -10.69
C GLY A 272 -14.39 15.29 -9.72
N LEU A 273 -14.02 14.64 -8.61
CA LEU A 273 -13.16 15.19 -7.56
C LEU A 273 -11.94 14.29 -7.27
N PRO A 274 -10.99 14.13 -8.22
CA PRO A 274 -9.82 13.28 -8.02
C PRO A 274 -8.87 13.81 -6.93
N GLY A 275 -8.24 12.88 -6.20
CA GLY A 275 -7.13 13.17 -5.29
C GLY A 275 -7.49 14.21 -4.23
N VAL A 276 -6.66 15.25 -4.10
CA VAL A 276 -6.83 16.35 -3.13
C VAL A 276 -8.24 16.96 -3.07
N GLN A 277 -9.01 16.91 -4.15
CA GLN A 277 -10.38 17.45 -4.17
C GLN A 277 -11.38 16.63 -3.35
N SER A 278 -11.07 15.35 -3.10
CA SER A 278 -11.83 14.48 -2.20
C SER A 278 -11.26 14.44 -0.79
N LEU A 279 -10.20 15.19 -0.49
CA LEU A 279 -9.56 15.24 0.82
C LEU A 279 -9.99 16.47 1.61
N ARG A 280 -10.08 16.34 2.92
CA ARG A 280 -10.27 17.46 3.85
C ARG A 280 -9.10 17.50 4.80
N PHE A 281 -8.54 18.69 4.95
CA PHE A 281 -7.40 18.94 5.81
C PHE A 281 -7.83 19.65 7.09
N LEU A 282 -7.02 19.46 8.13
CA LEU A 282 -7.01 20.29 9.33
C LEU A 282 -5.58 20.76 9.55
N ARG A 283 -5.24 21.88 8.90
CA ARG A 283 -3.95 22.54 9.05
C ARG A 283 -3.99 23.55 10.19
N PRO A 284 -2.93 23.62 11.02
CA PRO A 284 -2.87 24.50 12.19
C PRO A 284 -2.64 25.96 11.82
N GLY A 285 -3.01 26.87 12.72
CA GLY A 285 -2.60 28.28 12.68
C GLY A 285 -1.10 28.48 13.00
N ALA A 286 -0.65 29.73 13.02
CA ALA A 286 0.78 30.07 13.11
C ALA A 286 1.47 29.72 14.46
N ASP A 287 0.71 29.65 15.55
CA ASP A 287 1.23 29.47 16.91
C ASP A 287 0.95 28.06 17.49
N GLU A 288 0.51 27.13 16.65
CA GLU A 288 0.11 25.76 17.05
C GLU A 288 0.58 24.73 16.03
N GLN A 289 0.58 23.45 16.42
CA GLN A 289 0.75 22.32 15.52
C GLN A 289 -0.37 21.29 15.72
N VAL A 290 -0.56 20.46 14.70
CA VAL A 290 -1.55 19.39 14.67
C VAL A 290 -0.95 18.20 13.93
N PHE A 291 -0.87 17.04 14.54
CA PHE A 291 -0.51 15.79 13.86
C PHE A 291 -1.64 14.77 14.04
N ILE A 292 -2.21 14.29 12.95
CA ILE A 292 -3.36 13.38 12.99
C ILE A 292 -2.85 11.94 12.85
N GLY A 293 -3.11 11.10 13.85
CA GLY A 293 -2.58 9.73 13.91
C GLY A 293 -3.58 8.70 14.45
N PRO A 294 -3.23 7.40 14.40
CA PRO A 294 -4.09 6.31 14.85
C PRO A 294 -4.03 6.07 16.37
N PHE A 295 -3.30 6.90 17.13
CA PHE A 295 -3.11 6.70 18.57
C PHE A 295 -3.83 7.76 19.42
N ASP A 296 -4.55 7.31 20.43
CA ASP A 296 -5.24 8.14 21.43
C ASP A 296 -4.40 8.38 22.70
N ASP A 297 -3.11 8.05 22.65
CA ASP A 297 -2.18 8.09 23.78
C ASP A 297 -0.79 8.65 23.41
N THR A 298 -0.72 9.46 22.37
CA THR A 298 0.46 10.27 22.01
C THR A 298 0.21 11.71 22.45
N PRO A 299 0.64 12.13 23.66
CA PRO A 299 0.29 13.44 24.18
C PRO A 299 1.06 14.57 23.49
N GLY A 300 0.45 15.76 23.40
CA GLY A 300 1.04 16.94 22.77
C GLY A 300 0.14 17.47 21.66
N ASP A 301 0.74 17.75 20.51
CA ASP A 301 0.07 18.32 19.33
C ASP A 301 -0.68 17.26 18.49
N ASP A 302 -0.86 16.04 19.02
CA ASP A 302 -1.47 14.93 18.29
C ASP A 302 -3.00 14.85 18.48
N ILE A 303 -3.69 14.53 17.39
CA ILE A 303 -5.13 14.25 17.34
C ILE A 303 -5.33 12.80 16.90
N TYR A 304 -6.07 12.03 17.69
CA TYR A 304 -6.52 10.70 17.29
C TYR A 304 -7.57 10.77 16.17
N SER A 305 -7.39 9.95 15.14
CA SER A 305 -8.38 9.74 14.10
C SER A 305 -8.45 8.28 13.67
N ALA A 306 -9.62 7.65 13.85
CA ALA A 306 -9.89 6.31 13.36
C ALA A 306 -9.74 6.17 11.84
N LEU A 307 -9.84 7.27 11.10
CA LEU A 307 -9.63 7.28 9.64
C LEU A 307 -8.25 6.74 9.25
N GLN A 308 -7.22 6.92 10.09
CA GLN A 308 -5.87 6.41 9.80
C GLN A 308 -5.83 4.87 9.74
N ASP A 309 -6.81 4.19 10.35
CA ASP A 309 -6.97 2.73 10.35
C ASP A 309 -8.02 2.26 9.33
N GLU A 310 -8.62 3.16 8.54
CA GLU A 310 -9.64 2.84 7.56
C GLU A 310 -9.08 2.85 6.13
N SER A 311 -9.44 1.85 5.31
CA SER A 311 -9.10 1.85 3.87
C SER A 311 -9.64 3.07 3.11
N ARG A 312 -10.65 3.73 3.68
CA ARG A 312 -11.17 5.02 3.22
C ARG A 312 -10.09 6.08 3.07
N PHE A 313 -9.03 6.04 3.88
CA PHE A 313 -7.89 6.94 3.80
C PHE A 313 -7.24 6.98 2.41
N CYS A 314 -7.18 5.82 1.74
CA CYS A 314 -6.51 5.67 0.44
C CYS A 314 -7.42 6.04 -0.75
N ALA A 315 -8.74 6.11 -0.54
CA ALA A 315 -9.74 6.08 -1.61
C ALA A 315 -9.61 7.21 -2.62
N ALA A 316 -9.29 8.43 -2.16
CA ALA A 316 -9.24 9.63 -3.00
C ALA A 316 -8.22 9.55 -4.16
N CYS A 317 -7.10 8.86 -3.94
CA CYS A 317 -6.04 8.71 -4.93
C CYS A 317 -6.08 7.34 -5.65
N HIS A 318 -6.65 6.32 -5.01
CA HIS A 318 -6.74 4.93 -5.51
C HIS A 318 -8.09 4.61 -6.19
N THR A 319 -8.76 5.64 -6.72
CA THR A 319 -9.95 5.51 -7.57
C THR A 319 -9.97 6.65 -8.59
N GLY A 320 -10.07 6.32 -9.87
CA GLY A 320 -9.99 7.28 -10.97
C GLY A 320 -10.85 6.90 -12.15
N GLN A 321 -11.69 7.84 -12.57
CA GLN A 321 -12.60 7.72 -13.69
C GLN A 321 -12.38 8.88 -14.66
N PHE A 322 -12.31 8.55 -15.95
CA PHE A 322 -12.22 9.53 -17.03
C PHE A 322 -13.31 9.18 -18.04
N TRP A 323 -14.10 10.17 -18.46
CA TRP A 323 -15.12 9.99 -19.50
C TRP A 323 -16.09 8.81 -19.23
N ASP A 324 -16.56 8.68 -17.98
CA ASP A 324 -17.40 7.57 -17.51
C ASP A 324 -16.79 6.16 -17.62
N VAL A 325 -15.47 6.07 -17.82
CA VAL A 325 -14.71 4.83 -17.78
C VAL A 325 -13.84 4.80 -16.53
N LYS A 326 -14.01 3.77 -15.70
CA LYS A 326 -13.12 3.49 -14.56
C LYS A 326 -11.74 3.05 -15.07
N ILE A 327 -10.80 3.98 -15.04
CA ILE A 327 -9.42 3.79 -15.51
C ILE A 327 -8.63 2.99 -14.48
N TYR A 328 -8.73 3.36 -13.19
CA TYR A 328 -8.20 2.61 -12.06
C TYR A 328 -9.19 2.66 -10.89
N ASP A 329 -9.33 1.57 -10.14
CA ASP A 329 -10.37 1.45 -9.09
C ASP A 329 -9.97 0.44 -8.01
N SER A 330 -8.72 0.43 -7.56
CA SER A 330 -8.24 -0.55 -6.57
C SER A 330 -9.04 -0.51 -5.27
N PHE A 331 -9.39 0.68 -4.80
CA PHE A 331 -10.25 0.83 -3.62
C PHE A 331 -11.67 0.31 -3.87
N GLY A 332 -12.29 0.59 -5.03
CA GLY A 332 -13.60 0.04 -5.36
C GLY A 332 -13.59 -1.47 -5.61
N GLU A 333 -12.52 -2.01 -6.19
CA GLU A 333 -12.30 -3.46 -6.34
C GLU A 333 -12.19 -4.14 -4.97
N TRP A 334 -11.48 -3.52 -4.01
CA TRP A 334 -11.44 -3.96 -2.61
C TRP A 334 -12.79 -3.89 -1.92
N LEU A 335 -13.50 -2.77 -2.06
CA LEU A 335 -14.82 -2.55 -1.47
C LEU A 335 -15.85 -3.58 -1.94
N ASN A 336 -15.69 -4.10 -3.16
CA ASN A 336 -16.57 -5.13 -3.72
C ASN A 336 -16.10 -6.56 -3.45
N SER A 337 -15.02 -6.75 -2.69
CA SER A 337 -14.47 -8.06 -2.36
C SER A 337 -14.73 -8.45 -0.90
N PRO A 338 -14.57 -9.74 -0.55
CA PRO A 338 -14.65 -10.20 0.84
C PRO A 338 -13.60 -9.58 1.78
N TYR A 339 -12.60 -8.87 1.27
CA TYR A 339 -11.59 -8.20 2.11
C TYR A 339 -12.14 -6.93 2.75
N SER A 340 -13.22 -6.35 2.24
CA SER A 340 -13.88 -5.19 2.85
C SER A 340 -14.82 -5.53 4.01
N ASP A 341 -14.97 -6.82 4.34
CA ASP A 341 -15.78 -7.26 5.46
C ASP A 341 -15.22 -6.71 6.78
N PRO A 342 -16.00 -5.99 7.59
CA PRO A 342 -15.49 -5.31 8.78
C PRO A 342 -15.09 -6.27 9.91
N ASP A 343 -15.54 -7.52 9.89
CA ASP A 343 -15.29 -8.49 10.96
C ASP A 343 -14.18 -9.50 10.61
N SER A 344 -14.00 -9.81 9.33
CA SER A 344 -13.12 -10.88 8.84
C SER A 344 -12.22 -10.48 7.67
N GLY A 345 -12.39 -9.25 7.18
CA GLY A 345 -11.60 -8.68 6.10
C GLY A 345 -10.24 -8.16 6.55
N GLN A 346 -9.58 -7.44 5.64
CA GLN A 346 -8.32 -6.75 5.87
C GLN A 346 -8.39 -5.41 5.16
N THR A 347 -7.90 -4.38 5.82
CA THR A 347 -7.79 -3.02 5.29
C THR A 347 -6.64 -2.93 4.28
N CYS A 348 -6.61 -1.84 3.50
CA CYS A 348 -5.46 -1.45 2.70
C CYS A 348 -4.18 -1.44 3.56
N GLN A 349 -4.25 -0.87 4.76
CA GLN A 349 -3.12 -0.73 5.69
C GLN A 349 -2.57 -2.08 6.16
N ASP A 350 -3.42 -3.09 6.39
CA ASP A 350 -2.96 -4.41 6.84
C ASP A 350 -1.97 -5.06 5.86
N CYS A 351 -2.15 -4.83 4.55
CA CYS A 351 -1.28 -5.37 3.50
C CYS A 351 -0.24 -4.38 2.97
N HIS A 352 -0.63 -3.11 2.83
CA HIS A 352 0.22 -2.05 2.27
C HIS A 352 0.88 -1.18 3.33
N MET A 353 0.65 -1.36 4.61
CA MET A 353 1.42 -0.71 5.67
C MET A 353 1.78 -1.73 6.76
N PRO A 354 2.31 -2.91 6.37
CA PRO A 354 2.29 -4.09 7.23
C PRO A 354 3.06 -3.87 8.53
N HIS A 355 2.60 -4.47 9.61
CA HIS A 355 3.31 -4.48 10.88
C HIS A 355 4.62 -5.26 10.76
N THR A 356 5.76 -4.61 11.04
CA THR A 356 7.11 -5.18 10.85
C THR A 356 7.69 -5.83 12.10
N GLY A 357 6.94 -5.83 13.22
CA GLY A 357 7.42 -6.37 14.49
C GLY A 357 8.15 -5.34 15.37
N VAL A 358 8.28 -4.10 14.92
CA VAL A 358 8.91 -3.01 15.70
C VAL A 358 8.05 -2.63 16.89
N THR A 359 8.66 -2.30 18.03
CA THR A 359 7.95 -1.90 19.25
C THR A 359 8.00 -0.39 19.49
N THR A 360 8.75 0.35 18.67
CA THR A 360 8.90 1.80 18.72
C THR A 360 8.90 2.36 17.31
N PHE A 361 8.46 3.61 17.16
CA PHE A 361 8.44 4.36 15.90
C PHE A 361 9.07 5.75 16.02
N VAL A 362 9.76 5.99 17.14
CA VAL A 362 10.40 7.25 17.50
C VAL A 362 11.81 6.97 18.01
N GLN A 363 12.75 7.80 17.62
CA GLN A 363 14.05 8.01 18.24
C GLN A 363 14.18 9.50 18.57
N LEU A 364 14.13 9.83 19.86
CA LEU A 364 14.29 11.22 20.28
C LEU A 364 15.74 11.70 20.11
N PRO A 365 15.96 12.96 19.77
CA PRO A 365 17.29 13.55 19.72
C PRO A 365 18.04 13.46 21.06
N PRO A 366 19.40 13.45 21.04
CA PRO A 366 20.19 13.50 22.26
C PRO A 366 19.87 14.74 23.12
N GLY A 367 19.39 14.52 24.34
CA GLY A 367 19.06 15.60 25.29
C GLY A 367 17.58 15.67 25.67
N ASP A 368 16.70 15.03 24.90
CA ASP A 368 15.30 14.89 25.24
C ASP A 368 15.10 13.77 26.27
N MET A 369 14.62 14.15 27.45
CA MET A 369 14.54 13.27 28.63
C MET A 369 13.29 12.38 28.67
N ALA A 370 12.50 12.32 27.58
CA ALA A 370 11.25 11.57 27.57
C ALA A 370 11.49 10.06 27.37
N SER A 371 10.85 9.23 28.19
CA SER A 371 10.85 7.78 28.01
C SER A 371 9.98 7.40 26.81
N ILE A 372 10.52 6.58 25.91
CA ILE A 372 9.79 5.97 24.80
C ILE A 372 9.29 4.62 25.29
N ALA A 373 7.98 4.51 25.57
CA ALA A 373 7.39 3.26 25.98
C ALA A 373 7.28 2.30 24.78
N PRO A 374 7.70 1.02 24.90
CA PRO A 374 7.45 0.03 23.87
C PRO A 374 5.93 -0.22 23.75
N ARG A 375 5.49 -0.44 22.51
CA ARG A 375 4.09 -0.73 22.16
C ARG A 375 3.94 -2.15 21.63
N ASP A 376 2.69 -2.59 21.52
CA ASP A 376 2.38 -3.79 20.76
C ASP A 376 2.81 -3.59 19.30
N PRO A 377 3.70 -4.43 18.75
CA PRO A 377 4.14 -4.31 17.37
C PRO A 377 3.01 -4.44 16.33
N ALA A 378 1.89 -5.08 16.67
CA ALA A 378 0.71 -5.18 15.81
C ALA A 378 -0.09 -3.86 15.70
N THR A 379 0.39 -2.78 16.31
CA THR A 379 -0.25 -1.45 16.24
C THR A 379 0.57 -0.43 15.45
N ILE A 380 1.82 -0.74 15.11
CA ILE A 380 2.72 0.18 14.40
C ILE A 380 2.73 -0.19 12.91
N PHE A 381 2.19 0.69 12.10
CA PHE A 381 2.17 0.53 10.64
C PHE A 381 3.50 0.94 10.00
N SER A 382 3.96 0.13 9.04
CA SER A 382 5.11 0.49 8.20
C SER A 382 4.74 1.57 7.18
N HIS A 383 5.66 2.49 6.93
CA HIS A 383 5.50 3.55 5.93
C HIS A 383 6.20 3.21 4.60
N ARG A 384 6.68 1.97 4.42
CA ARG A 384 7.37 1.53 3.19
C ARG A 384 6.43 1.27 2.03
N MET A 385 5.14 1.07 2.33
CA MET A 385 4.04 0.86 1.38
C MET A 385 4.35 0.01 0.14
N PRO A 386 4.64 -1.30 0.33
CA PRO A 386 5.05 -2.16 -0.77
C PRO A 386 3.95 -2.27 -1.83
N GLY A 387 4.36 -2.45 -3.08
CA GLY A 387 3.46 -2.55 -4.21
C GLY A 387 4.11 -3.28 -5.38
N ALA A 388 3.79 -2.87 -6.61
CA ALA A 388 4.25 -3.54 -7.83
C ALA A 388 5.79 -3.58 -8.02
N ALA A 389 6.58 -2.90 -7.18
CA ALA A 389 8.05 -2.96 -7.16
C ALA A 389 8.64 -3.92 -6.14
N ASP A 390 7.83 -4.47 -5.24
CA ASP A 390 8.27 -5.38 -4.18
C ASP A 390 8.08 -6.84 -4.64
N PRO A 391 9.16 -7.58 -4.94
CA PRO A 391 9.05 -8.98 -5.37
C PRO A 391 8.43 -9.87 -4.30
N ALA A 392 8.71 -9.63 -3.01
CA ALA A 392 8.20 -10.45 -1.93
C ALA A 392 6.68 -10.28 -1.80
N LEU A 393 6.15 -9.07 -1.98
CA LEU A 393 4.70 -8.87 -2.04
C LEU A 393 4.08 -9.61 -3.24
N LEU A 394 4.72 -9.50 -4.41
CA LEU A 394 4.22 -10.08 -5.65
C LEU A 394 4.23 -11.62 -5.65
N GLU A 395 5.26 -12.23 -5.08
CA GLU A 395 5.36 -13.68 -4.88
C GLU A 395 4.28 -14.23 -3.94
N ASN A 396 3.71 -13.41 -3.05
CA ASN A 396 2.63 -13.82 -2.15
C ASN A 396 1.23 -13.38 -2.62
N THR A 397 1.12 -12.78 -3.81
CA THR A 397 -0.14 -12.19 -4.30
C THR A 397 -1.05 -13.22 -5.00
N ALA A 398 -0.49 -14.20 -5.69
CA ALA A 398 -1.24 -15.18 -6.46
C ALA A 398 -0.64 -16.58 -6.30
N THR A 399 -1.45 -17.62 -6.46
CA THR A 399 -0.97 -19.00 -6.56
C THR A 399 -1.07 -19.51 -7.99
N LEU A 400 -0.14 -20.39 -8.34
CA LEU A 400 -0.07 -21.08 -9.62
C LEU A 400 -0.16 -22.60 -9.38
N GLU A 401 -1.14 -23.24 -10.00
CA GLU A 401 -1.29 -24.70 -9.97
C GLU A 401 -1.23 -25.25 -11.39
N VAL A 402 -0.39 -26.26 -11.61
CA VAL A 402 -0.20 -26.92 -12.92
C VAL A 402 -0.48 -28.41 -12.80
N GLU A 403 -1.47 -28.86 -13.56
CA GLU A 403 -1.77 -30.27 -13.79
C GLU A 403 -1.36 -30.64 -15.20
N SER A 404 -0.77 -31.81 -15.39
CA SER A 404 -0.37 -32.27 -16.72
C SER A 404 -0.55 -33.77 -16.88
N GLN A 405 -0.95 -34.18 -18.08
CA GLN A 405 -1.19 -35.58 -18.41
C GLN A 405 -0.88 -35.89 -19.87
N SER A 406 -0.22 -37.03 -20.10
CA SER A 406 0.02 -37.56 -21.44
C SER A 406 -1.19 -38.38 -21.90
N ILE A 407 -1.77 -38.01 -23.04
CA ILE A 407 -2.93 -38.66 -23.66
C ILE A 407 -2.55 -39.07 -25.08
N GLY A 408 -2.10 -40.31 -25.27
CA GLY A 408 -1.63 -40.79 -26.56
C GLY A 408 -0.34 -40.08 -27.00
N ASP A 409 -0.39 -39.37 -28.12
CA ASP A 409 0.66 -38.52 -28.68
C ASP A 409 0.47 -37.03 -28.36
N HIS A 410 -0.33 -36.73 -27.34
CA HIS A 410 -0.57 -35.39 -26.86
C HIS A 410 -0.21 -35.23 -25.38
N LEU A 411 0.23 -34.03 -25.03
CA LEU A 411 0.37 -33.58 -23.65
C LEU A 411 -0.71 -32.54 -23.38
N GLN A 412 -1.58 -32.82 -22.41
CA GLN A 412 -2.54 -31.83 -21.90
C GLN A 412 -1.98 -31.19 -20.63
N VAL A 413 -2.01 -29.86 -20.57
CA VAL A 413 -1.60 -29.05 -19.41
C VAL A 413 -2.77 -28.17 -19.00
N THR A 414 -3.21 -28.26 -17.75
CA THR A 414 -4.20 -27.38 -17.15
C THR A 414 -3.51 -26.48 -16.15
N VAL A 415 -3.69 -25.17 -16.29
CA VAL A 415 -3.10 -24.17 -15.41
C VAL A 415 -4.21 -23.40 -14.71
N ARG A 416 -4.09 -23.25 -13.39
CA ARG A 416 -4.95 -22.39 -12.58
C ARG A 416 -4.13 -21.26 -11.97
N VAL A 417 -4.59 -20.04 -12.16
CA VAL A 417 -4.04 -18.85 -11.50
C VAL A 417 -5.09 -18.32 -10.55
N THR A 418 -4.80 -18.31 -9.25
CA THR A 418 -5.73 -17.81 -8.23
C THR A 418 -5.19 -16.55 -7.58
N ASN A 419 -6.02 -15.51 -7.50
CA ASN A 419 -5.71 -14.33 -6.70
C ASN A 419 -5.98 -14.64 -5.22
N THR A 420 -4.93 -15.04 -4.51
CA THR A 420 -5.02 -15.49 -3.10
C THR A 420 -4.65 -14.40 -2.11
N GLY A 421 -3.83 -13.43 -2.52
CA GLY A 421 -3.20 -12.46 -1.63
C GLY A 421 -3.74 -11.03 -1.75
N ALA A 422 -4.37 -10.65 -2.88
CA ALA A 422 -4.84 -9.29 -3.08
C ALA A 422 -6.35 -9.14 -2.85
N GLY A 423 -6.72 -8.11 -2.07
CA GLY A 423 -8.11 -7.73 -1.84
C GLY A 423 -8.80 -7.05 -3.02
N HIS A 424 -8.06 -6.71 -4.08
CA HIS A 424 -8.53 -6.10 -5.33
C HIS A 424 -8.18 -7.00 -6.54
N HIS A 425 -8.44 -6.55 -7.77
CA HIS A 425 -8.08 -7.34 -8.96
C HIS A 425 -6.55 -7.43 -9.11
N ILE A 426 -6.04 -8.46 -9.80
CA ILE A 426 -4.62 -8.53 -10.19
C ILE A 426 -4.47 -8.55 -11.73
N PRO A 427 -3.68 -7.61 -12.30
CA PRO A 427 -3.05 -6.46 -11.64
C PRO A 427 -4.05 -5.29 -11.45
N THR A 428 -3.97 -4.52 -10.36
CA THR A 428 -4.82 -3.31 -10.18
C THR A 428 -4.09 -2.00 -10.53
N ASP A 429 -4.83 -0.90 -10.37
CA ASP A 429 -4.50 0.49 -10.67
C ASP A 429 -4.26 0.79 -12.16
N ASN A 430 -3.07 1.28 -12.50
CA ASN A 430 -2.74 1.81 -13.82
C ASN A 430 -3.14 0.79 -14.91
N PRO A 431 -4.01 1.16 -15.86
CA PRO A 431 -4.59 0.23 -16.84
C PRO A 431 -3.57 -0.32 -17.85
N LEU A 432 -2.36 0.24 -17.88
CA LEU A 432 -1.26 -0.26 -18.71
C LEU A 432 -0.65 -1.54 -18.12
N ARG A 433 -0.78 -1.76 -16.80
CA ARG A 433 -0.25 -2.94 -16.12
C ARG A 433 -0.94 -4.20 -16.60
N ASN A 434 -0.17 -5.28 -16.64
CA ASN A 434 -0.69 -6.55 -17.08
C ASN A 434 0.05 -7.74 -16.45
N LEU A 435 -0.65 -8.87 -16.31
CA LEU A 435 -0.04 -10.14 -15.89
C LEU A 435 0.13 -11.05 -17.10
N ILE A 436 1.26 -11.74 -17.16
CA ILE A 436 1.61 -12.64 -18.25
C ILE A 436 1.72 -14.04 -17.68
N LEU A 437 0.78 -14.91 -18.07
CA LEU A 437 0.91 -16.34 -17.92
C LEU A 437 1.56 -16.89 -19.19
N TRP A 438 2.78 -17.41 -19.09
CA TRP A 438 3.48 -18.06 -20.18
C TRP A 438 3.66 -19.55 -19.89
N VAL A 439 3.26 -20.39 -20.85
CA VAL A 439 3.29 -21.85 -20.75
C VAL A 439 4.20 -22.39 -21.85
N GLN A 440 5.29 -23.06 -21.45
CA GLN A 440 6.22 -23.69 -22.37
C GLN A 440 6.32 -25.18 -22.07
N ALA A 441 6.10 -26.02 -23.08
CA ALA A 441 6.39 -27.44 -23.02
C ALA A 441 7.56 -27.77 -23.96
N VAL A 442 8.54 -28.54 -23.48
CA VAL A 442 9.72 -28.94 -24.25
C VAL A 442 9.96 -30.45 -24.18
N ASP A 443 10.60 -31.00 -25.20
CA ASP A 443 11.09 -32.39 -25.21
C ASP A 443 12.39 -32.56 -24.37
N GLU A 444 12.90 -33.79 -24.30
CA GLU A 444 14.16 -34.15 -23.63
C GLU A 444 15.39 -33.37 -24.10
N LYS A 445 15.33 -32.77 -25.29
CA LYS A 445 16.42 -31.98 -25.90
C LYS A 445 16.21 -30.47 -25.70
N GLY A 446 15.16 -30.08 -24.98
CA GLY A 446 14.77 -28.68 -24.79
C GLY A 446 14.12 -28.05 -26.01
N GLN A 447 13.65 -28.83 -26.99
CA GLN A 447 12.93 -28.29 -28.14
C GLN A 447 11.46 -28.03 -27.80
N PRO A 448 10.92 -26.84 -28.11
CA PRO A 448 9.51 -26.53 -27.87
C PRO A 448 8.57 -27.50 -28.58
N LEU A 449 7.57 -28.01 -27.85
CA LEU A 449 6.48 -28.80 -28.40
C LEU A 449 5.47 -27.90 -29.10
N ALA A 450 4.87 -28.40 -30.18
CA ALA A 450 3.87 -27.65 -30.93
C ALA A 450 2.53 -27.61 -30.19
N LEU A 451 2.00 -26.41 -29.95
CA LEU A 451 0.64 -26.21 -29.45
C LEU A 451 -0.37 -26.61 -30.52
N VAL A 452 -1.34 -27.44 -30.14
CA VAL A 452 -2.47 -27.88 -30.97
C VAL A 452 -3.74 -27.10 -30.63
N ASP A 453 -3.98 -26.90 -29.35
CA ASP A 453 -5.18 -26.24 -28.83
C ASP A 453 -4.87 -25.53 -27.50
N GLY A 454 -5.58 -24.45 -27.22
CA GLY A 454 -5.39 -23.60 -26.03
C GLY A 454 -5.13 -22.13 -26.38
N PRO A 455 -5.20 -21.23 -25.37
CA PRO A 455 -5.03 -19.80 -25.60
C PRO A 455 -3.57 -19.45 -25.94
N THR A 456 -3.40 -18.39 -26.72
CA THR A 456 -2.09 -17.79 -27.00
C THR A 456 -2.11 -16.32 -26.58
N ILE A 457 -0.95 -15.85 -26.14
CA ILE A 457 -0.75 -14.44 -25.79
C ILE A 457 -0.99 -13.58 -27.05
N PRO A 458 -1.83 -12.54 -26.97
CA PRO A 458 -2.21 -11.72 -28.12
C PRO A 458 -1.04 -10.83 -28.61
N ALA A 459 -1.21 -10.21 -29.78
CA ALA A 459 -0.19 -9.37 -30.43
C ALA A 459 0.36 -8.26 -29.50
N TRP A 460 -0.50 -7.65 -28.69
CA TRP A 460 -0.13 -6.62 -27.72
C TRP A 460 0.63 -7.15 -26.49
N GLY A 461 0.95 -8.45 -26.44
CA GLY A 461 1.99 -9.03 -25.58
C GLY A 461 3.41 -8.87 -26.12
N GLY A 462 3.57 -8.26 -27.30
CA GLY A 462 4.83 -7.96 -27.97
C GLY A 462 5.25 -9.04 -28.95
N GLU A 463 5.41 -8.68 -30.22
CA GLU A 463 5.96 -9.57 -31.25
C GLU A 463 7.49 -9.55 -31.21
N GLY A 464 8.13 -10.71 -31.06
CA GLY A 464 9.59 -10.77 -30.96
C GLY A 464 10.11 -12.01 -30.23
N ASP A 465 11.26 -11.85 -29.59
CA ASP A 465 11.90 -12.89 -28.80
C ASP A 465 11.28 -13.01 -27.39
N PRO A 466 10.70 -14.15 -27.00
CA PRO A 466 10.21 -14.38 -25.64
C PRO A 466 11.28 -14.24 -24.56
N ALA A 467 12.56 -14.48 -24.89
CA ALA A 467 13.66 -14.28 -23.95
C ALA A 467 13.91 -12.79 -23.64
N ALA A 468 13.47 -11.89 -24.52
CA ALA A 468 13.48 -10.45 -24.33
C ALA A 468 12.12 -9.89 -23.85
N GLY A 469 11.16 -10.77 -23.51
CA GLY A 469 9.83 -10.38 -23.01
C GLY A 469 8.76 -10.22 -24.10
N TYR A 470 9.04 -10.54 -25.36
CA TYR A 470 8.04 -10.43 -26.42
C TYR A 470 7.29 -11.77 -26.56
N TYR A 471 6.09 -11.85 -25.98
CA TYR A 471 5.38 -13.12 -25.79
C TYR A 471 4.24 -13.37 -26.79
N ALA A 472 3.99 -12.48 -27.76
CA ALA A 472 2.90 -12.67 -28.71
C ALA A 472 2.98 -14.03 -29.43
N GLY A 473 1.84 -14.70 -29.54
CA GLY A 473 1.70 -16.03 -30.14
C GLY A 473 2.20 -17.19 -29.27
N GLN A 474 2.86 -16.94 -28.14
CA GLN A 474 3.25 -18.00 -27.22
C GLN A 474 2.03 -18.58 -26.50
N PRO A 475 2.04 -19.88 -26.14
CA PRO A 475 0.98 -20.45 -25.31
C PRO A 475 0.92 -19.72 -23.97
N GLY A 476 -0.26 -19.23 -23.61
CA GLY A 476 -0.40 -18.40 -22.44
C GLY A 476 -1.62 -17.50 -22.47
N VAL A 477 -1.75 -16.68 -21.43
CA VAL A 477 -2.77 -15.64 -21.32
C VAL A 477 -2.11 -14.35 -20.85
N LEU A 478 -2.62 -13.24 -21.35
CA LEU A 478 -2.26 -11.94 -20.85
C LEU A 478 -3.49 -11.32 -20.17
N TYR A 479 -3.42 -11.10 -18.86
CA TYR A 479 -4.50 -10.56 -18.05
C TYR A 479 -4.36 -9.04 -17.91
N ALA A 480 -5.33 -8.29 -18.45
CA ALA A 480 -5.29 -6.84 -18.51
C ALA A 480 -6.69 -6.23 -18.64
N LYS A 481 -6.81 -4.94 -18.28
CA LYS A 481 -7.94 -4.11 -18.68
C LYS A 481 -7.60 -3.46 -20.01
N ILE A 482 -8.31 -3.85 -21.07
CA ILE A 482 -8.08 -3.33 -22.42
C ILE A 482 -9.06 -2.20 -22.70
N LEU A 483 -8.49 -1.02 -22.94
CA LEU A 483 -9.22 0.17 -23.37
C LEU A 483 -8.98 0.40 -24.86
N ALA A 484 -9.98 0.93 -25.56
CA ALA A 484 -9.84 1.49 -26.90
C ALA A 484 -10.07 3.00 -26.85
N ASP A 485 -9.32 3.76 -27.63
CA ASP A 485 -9.66 5.15 -27.90
C ASP A 485 -11.05 5.21 -28.54
N ALA A 486 -11.93 6.08 -28.02
CA ALA A 486 -13.32 6.11 -28.44
C ALA A 486 -13.49 6.63 -29.87
N ALA A 487 -12.57 7.47 -30.36
CA ALA A 487 -12.66 8.09 -31.67
C ALA A 487 -11.88 7.33 -32.74
N THR A 488 -10.65 6.90 -32.45
CA THR A 488 -9.78 6.22 -33.44
C THR A 488 -9.98 4.70 -33.44
N GLY A 489 -10.47 4.13 -32.33
CA GLY A 489 -10.54 2.69 -32.12
C GLY A 489 -9.20 2.03 -31.83
N GLU A 490 -8.11 2.80 -31.69
CA GLU A 490 -6.80 2.27 -31.35
C GLU A 490 -6.85 1.47 -30.04
N THR A 491 -6.31 0.25 -30.10
CA THR A 491 -6.46 -0.76 -29.04
C THR A 491 -5.17 -1.61 -28.95
N PRO A 492 -4.56 -1.77 -27.76
CA PRO A 492 -4.88 -1.07 -26.51
C PRO A 492 -4.56 0.42 -26.60
N SER A 493 -5.40 1.28 -25.99
CA SER A 493 -5.08 2.71 -25.86
C SER A 493 -4.16 2.95 -24.67
N TYR A 494 -3.05 3.65 -24.93
CA TYR A 494 -2.14 4.11 -23.88
C TYR A 494 -2.51 5.50 -23.34
N ALA A 495 -3.25 6.27 -24.13
CA ALA A 495 -3.71 7.62 -23.82
C ALA A 495 -5.04 7.59 -23.07
N TYR A 496 -5.08 6.93 -21.91
CA TYR A 496 -6.31 6.72 -21.13
C TYR A 496 -6.96 8.00 -20.61
N TRP A 497 -6.28 9.14 -20.68
CA TRP A 497 -6.83 10.46 -20.39
C TRP A 497 -7.75 10.99 -21.51
N ARG A 498 -7.66 10.43 -22.73
CA ARG A 498 -8.61 10.69 -23.81
C ARG A 498 -9.92 9.94 -23.56
N PRO A 499 -11.02 10.31 -24.24
CA PRO A 499 -12.22 9.48 -24.27
C PRO A 499 -11.89 8.05 -24.71
N THR A 500 -12.17 7.09 -23.84
CA THR A 500 -11.94 5.67 -24.11
C THR A 500 -13.22 4.87 -23.92
N ARG A 501 -13.20 3.61 -24.35
CA ARG A 501 -14.21 2.61 -24.02
C ARG A 501 -13.54 1.33 -23.54
N LEU A 502 -14.18 0.62 -22.62
CA LEU A 502 -13.75 -0.71 -22.22
C LEU A 502 -13.95 -1.70 -23.39
N VAL A 503 -12.90 -2.42 -23.75
CA VAL A 503 -12.94 -3.53 -24.74
C VAL A 503 -13.11 -4.85 -24.01
N SER A 504 -12.28 -5.09 -23.01
CA SER A 504 -12.30 -6.30 -22.17
C SER A 504 -11.60 -6.04 -20.84
N ASP A 505 -11.97 -6.80 -19.80
CA ASP A 505 -11.25 -6.85 -18.53
C ASP A 505 -11.20 -8.31 -18.09
N ASN A 506 -10.05 -8.96 -18.29
CA ASN A 506 -9.80 -10.33 -17.84
C ASN A 506 -8.82 -10.38 -16.66
N ARG A 507 -8.59 -9.26 -15.97
CA ARG A 507 -7.82 -9.24 -14.72
C ARG A 507 -8.50 -10.14 -13.70
N ILE A 508 -7.74 -10.79 -12.84
CA ILE A 508 -8.27 -11.81 -11.92
C ILE A 508 -8.81 -11.11 -10.66
N PRO A 509 -10.13 -11.13 -10.39
CA PRO A 509 -10.68 -10.50 -9.19
C PRO A 509 -10.16 -11.12 -7.89
N ALA A 510 -10.32 -10.43 -6.78
CA ALA A 510 -9.96 -10.94 -5.45
C ALA A 510 -10.62 -12.30 -5.19
N ARG A 511 -9.82 -13.29 -4.76
CA ARG A 511 -10.23 -14.69 -4.51
C ARG A 511 -10.76 -15.46 -5.73
N ALA A 512 -10.66 -14.90 -6.94
CA ALA A 512 -11.04 -15.60 -8.15
C ALA A 512 -9.89 -16.46 -8.69
N THR A 513 -10.27 -17.48 -9.46
CA THR A 513 -9.36 -18.37 -10.17
C THR A 513 -9.67 -18.28 -11.66
N ASP A 514 -8.65 -18.09 -12.49
CA ASP A 514 -8.71 -18.37 -13.92
C ASP A 514 -8.13 -19.76 -14.20
N GLU A 515 -8.79 -20.53 -15.06
CA GLU A 515 -8.36 -21.87 -15.46
C GLU A 515 -8.23 -21.95 -16.99
N THR A 516 -7.07 -22.40 -17.46
CA THR A 516 -6.77 -22.56 -18.88
C THR A 516 -6.21 -23.95 -19.17
N THR A 517 -6.49 -24.47 -20.36
CA THR A 517 -6.00 -25.77 -20.81
C THR A 517 -5.27 -25.65 -22.14
N TYR A 518 -4.15 -26.34 -22.25
CA TYR A 518 -3.26 -26.37 -23.40
C TYR A 518 -3.04 -27.81 -23.83
N THR A 519 -3.06 -28.06 -25.13
CA THR A 519 -2.77 -29.37 -25.71
C THR A 519 -1.58 -29.24 -26.65
N PHE A 520 -0.50 -29.95 -26.36
CA PHE A 520 0.71 -30.00 -27.17
C PHE A 520 0.85 -31.35 -27.88
N VAL A 521 1.55 -31.39 -29.02
CA VAL A 521 2.02 -32.65 -29.61
C VAL A 521 3.22 -33.15 -28.81
N ALA A 522 3.14 -34.35 -28.27
CA ALA A 522 4.19 -34.98 -27.48
C ALA A 522 4.35 -36.45 -27.86
N PRO A 523 5.51 -36.89 -28.39
CA PRO A 523 5.71 -38.29 -28.75
C PRO A 523 5.46 -39.23 -27.56
N ALA A 524 4.68 -40.28 -27.79
CA ALA A 524 4.35 -41.25 -26.75
C ALA A 524 5.63 -41.86 -26.13
N GLY A 525 5.78 -41.73 -24.81
CA GLY A 525 6.90 -42.28 -24.06
C GLY A 525 8.22 -41.50 -24.16
N SER A 526 8.18 -40.24 -24.60
CA SER A 526 9.30 -39.29 -24.43
C SER A 526 9.06 -38.42 -23.20
N ALA A 527 10.10 -38.18 -22.41
CA ALA A 527 9.96 -37.29 -21.27
C ALA A 527 9.76 -35.84 -21.76
N VAL A 528 8.88 -35.12 -21.06
CA VAL A 528 8.52 -33.75 -21.38
C VAL A 528 8.64 -32.87 -20.15
N THR A 529 9.12 -31.65 -20.33
CA THR A 529 9.17 -30.65 -19.27
C THR A 529 8.20 -29.53 -19.60
N VAL A 530 7.31 -29.23 -18.67
CA VAL A 530 6.38 -28.10 -18.73
C VAL A 530 6.87 -27.05 -17.76
N ASP A 531 7.15 -25.84 -18.24
CA ASP A 531 7.50 -24.68 -17.44
C ASP A 531 6.40 -23.63 -17.59
N VAL A 532 5.81 -23.24 -16.47
CA VAL A 532 4.72 -22.25 -16.40
C VAL A 532 5.18 -21.10 -15.54
N ARG A 533 5.05 -19.87 -16.05
CA ARG A 533 5.47 -18.65 -15.35
C ARG A 533 4.34 -17.64 -15.34
N LEU A 534 4.12 -17.02 -14.18
CA LEU A 534 3.27 -15.85 -14.02
C LEU A 534 4.15 -14.65 -13.67
N SER A 535 4.05 -13.57 -14.45
CA SER A 535 4.84 -12.35 -14.24
C SER A 535 3.98 -11.09 -14.30
N LEU A 536 4.32 -10.09 -13.50
CA LEU A 536 3.78 -8.74 -13.60
C LEU A 536 4.63 -7.90 -14.55
N ARG A 537 3.97 -7.28 -15.53
CA ARG A 537 4.55 -6.26 -16.41
C ARG A 537 3.96 -4.89 -16.12
N ARG A 538 4.81 -3.86 -16.19
CA ARG A 538 4.48 -2.48 -15.79
C ARG A 538 3.60 -1.72 -16.79
N ALA A 539 3.73 -2.03 -18.08
CA ALA A 539 2.97 -1.42 -19.16
C ALA A 539 2.94 -2.37 -20.37
N PHE A 540 2.20 -2.07 -21.43
CA PHE A 540 2.35 -2.79 -22.70
C PHE A 540 3.77 -2.59 -23.26
N ILE A 541 4.40 -3.65 -23.77
CA ILE A 541 5.82 -3.63 -24.14
C ILE A 541 6.14 -2.66 -25.28
N ASP A 542 5.24 -2.51 -26.26
CA ASP A 542 5.41 -1.52 -27.32
C ASP A 542 5.49 -0.09 -26.76
N LEU A 543 4.71 0.24 -25.72
CA LEU A 543 4.81 1.52 -25.04
C LEU A 543 6.14 1.64 -24.28
N MET A 544 6.57 0.56 -23.63
CA MET A 544 7.86 0.54 -22.94
C MET A 544 9.00 0.81 -23.91
N ASP A 545 8.99 0.18 -25.08
CA ASP A 545 9.99 0.38 -26.13
C ASP A 545 9.99 1.81 -26.65
N LEU A 546 8.81 2.35 -27.00
CA LEU A 546 8.65 3.74 -27.45
C LEU A 546 9.16 4.75 -26.44
N LYS A 547 9.01 4.47 -25.14
CA LYS A 547 9.42 5.37 -24.06
C LYS A 547 10.84 5.11 -23.55
N GLY A 548 11.48 4.02 -23.98
CA GLY A 548 12.75 3.55 -23.42
C GLY A 548 12.64 3.07 -21.97
N TRP A 549 11.48 2.55 -21.55
CA TRP A 549 11.28 1.98 -20.22
C TRP A 549 11.92 0.59 -20.10
N ASP A 550 13.19 0.56 -19.74
CA ASP A 550 13.94 -0.68 -19.48
C ASP A 550 13.66 -1.22 -18.06
N THR A 551 12.42 -1.65 -17.82
CA THR A 551 12.03 -2.33 -16.57
C THR A 551 11.69 -3.78 -16.87
N PRO A 552 12.38 -4.77 -16.26
CA PRO A 552 12.05 -6.17 -16.49
C PRO A 552 10.68 -6.53 -15.90
N ASP A 553 10.08 -7.57 -16.46
CA ASP A 553 8.93 -8.24 -15.84
C ASP A 553 9.33 -8.81 -14.47
N VAL A 554 8.44 -8.71 -13.50
CA VAL A 554 8.66 -9.25 -12.15
C VAL A 554 7.93 -10.58 -12.06
N ARG A 555 8.69 -11.68 -11.92
CA ARG A 555 8.11 -13.00 -11.71
C ARG A 555 7.32 -13.02 -10.39
N MET A 556 6.08 -13.48 -10.46
CA MET A 556 5.23 -13.73 -9.30
C MET A 556 5.30 -15.20 -8.91
N GLU A 557 5.11 -16.09 -9.88
CA GLU A 557 5.06 -17.54 -9.65
C GLU A 557 5.73 -18.30 -10.80
N GLN A 558 6.25 -19.49 -10.50
CA GLN A 558 6.76 -20.41 -11.50
C GLN A 558 6.65 -21.86 -11.04
N GLN A 559 6.16 -22.72 -11.93
CA GLN A 559 6.09 -24.15 -11.68
C GLN A 559 6.67 -24.91 -12.87
N THR A 560 7.54 -25.87 -12.57
CA THR A 560 8.09 -26.79 -13.56
C THR A 560 7.62 -28.21 -13.25
N VAL A 561 7.00 -28.87 -14.23
CA VAL A 561 6.53 -30.25 -14.12
C VAL A 561 7.26 -31.12 -15.13
N ILE A 562 7.76 -32.27 -14.69
CA ILE A 562 8.45 -33.24 -15.55
C ILE A 562 7.58 -34.48 -15.64
N LEU A 563 7.19 -34.86 -16.85
CA LEU A 563 6.48 -36.11 -17.11
C LEU A 563 7.43 -37.10 -17.79
N PRO A 564 7.42 -38.38 -17.36
CA PRO A 564 8.31 -39.41 -17.89
C PRO A 564 7.89 -39.93 -19.28
#